data_AF-A0A9E2UH26-F1
#
_entry.id   AF-A0A9E2UH26-F1
#
_cell.length_a   1.000
_cell.length_b   1.000
_cell.length_c   1.000
_cell.angle_alpha   90.00
_cell.angle_beta   90.00
_cell.angle_gamma   90.00
#
_symmetry.space_group_name_H-M   'P 1'
#
loop_
_entity.id
_entity.type
_entity.pdbx_description
1 polymer ?
#
loop_
_entity_poly.entity_id
_entity_poly.type
_entity_poly.pdbx_seq_one_letter_code
_entity_poly.pdbx_strand_id
1 'polypeptide(L)'
;RGDEAGGSPGDGVDGNEIVAKIAPGPRDIVIKKQKPSGFFGTSLAGYLTLLGCDSVVVVGTTTSGCVRATVVDAFSLNYRVTLAEEGCFDRSEASHAVSLCDMHAKYADVVPTAEVLSFFDRLPADLFDLPAGSRSAAPAIKEAAE
;
A
#
# COMPACT_ATOMS: atom_id res chain seq x y z
N ARG A 1 2.32 -24.08 4.80
CA ARG A 1 2.01 -24.47 6.20
C ARG A 1 1.12 -23.37 6.74
N GLY A 2 -0.20 -23.65 6.83
CA GLY A 2 -1.20 -22.78 7.46
C GLY A 2 -2.22 -22.15 6.52
N ASP A 3 -3.14 -22.97 5.98
CA ASP A 3 -4.50 -22.53 5.61
C ASP A 3 -5.35 -22.47 6.89
N GLU A 4 -4.91 -21.68 7.87
CA GLU A 4 -5.65 -21.48 9.11
C GLU A 4 -6.38 -20.16 8.97
N ALA A 5 -7.71 -20.21 9.06
CA ALA A 5 -8.61 -19.07 9.11
C ALA A 5 -8.24 -18.17 10.30
N GLY A 6 -7.28 -17.27 10.09
CA GLY A 6 -6.76 -16.35 11.08
C GLY A 6 -7.64 -15.13 11.25
N GLY A 7 -8.91 -15.33 11.61
CA GLY A 7 -9.73 -14.26 12.16
C GLY A 7 -9.22 -13.90 13.55
N SER A 8 -8.85 -12.64 13.77
CA SER A 8 -8.62 -12.18 15.15
C SER A 8 -9.90 -12.36 15.97
N PRO A 9 -9.83 -12.84 17.22
CA PRO A 9 -11.03 -13.05 18.02
C PRO A 9 -11.53 -11.68 18.52
N GLY A 10 -12.59 -11.16 17.92
CA GLY A 10 -13.28 -9.97 18.41
C GLY A 10 -14.57 -9.60 17.68
N ASP A 11 -14.57 -9.68 16.35
CA ASP A 11 -15.51 -8.91 15.53
C ASP A 11 -15.92 -9.60 14.22
N GLY A 12 -15.40 -10.82 13.97
CA GLY A 12 -15.76 -11.63 12.80
C GLY A 12 -15.15 -11.15 11.48
N VAL A 13 -14.19 -10.23 11.53
CA VAL A 13 -13.46 -9.70 10.38
C VAL A 13 -12.19 -10.53 10.13
N ASP A 14 -11.99 -11.00 8.89
CA ASP A 14 -10.73 -11.64 8.50
C ASP A 14 -9.63 -10.57 8.43
N GLY A 15 -8.55 -10.75 9.19
CA GLY A 15 -7.42 -9.82 9.20
C GLY A 15 -6.67 -9.70 7.85
N ASN A 16 -6.97 -10.58 6.90
CA ASN A 16 -6.45 -10.54 5.53
C ASN A 16 -7.37 -9.78 4.56
N GLU A 17 -8.56 -9.36 4.98
CA GLU A 17 -9.47 -8.57 4.16
C GLU A 17 -9.14 -7.08 4.23
N ILE A 18 -9.27 -6.41 3.08
CA ILE A 18 -9.12 -4.96 2.99
C ILE A 18 -10.37 -4.32 3.60
N VAL A 19 -10.18 -3.38 4.53
CA VAL A 19 -11.30 -2.72 5.24
C VAL A 19 -12.22 -1.99 4.26
N ALA A 20 -13.54 -2.07 4.51
CA ALA A 20 -14.55 -1.60 3.56
C ALA A 20 -14.42 -0.12 3.16
N LYS A 21 -13.89 0.73 4.05
CA LYS A 21 -13.66 2.17 3.80
C LYS A 21 -12.70 2.43 2.63
N ILE A 22 -11.83 1.47 2.32
CA ILE A 22 -10.87 1.52 1.20
C ILE A 22 -10.97 0.27 0.32
N ALA A 23 -12.18 -0.28 0.18
CA ALA A 23 -12.42 -1.46 -0.64
C ALA A 23 -11.95 -1.22 -2.09
N PRO A 24 -11.26 -2.19 -2.72
CA PRO A 24 -10.76 -2.04 -4.08
C PRO A 24 -11.87 -1.74 -5.09
N GLY A 25 -11.65 -0.74 -5.93
CA GLY A 25 -12.45 -0.44 -7.09
C GLY A 25 -12.26 -1.45 -8.24
N PRO A 26 -13.06 -1.35 -9.31
CA PRO A 26 -13.01 -2.29 -10.44
C PRO A 26 -11.68 -2.31 -11.22
N ARG A 27 -10.84 -1.29 -11.07
CA ARG A 27 -9.55 -1.14 -11.78
C ARG A 27 -8.35 -1.30 -10.85
N ASP A 28 -8.58 -1.62 -9.57
CA ASP A 28 -7.52 -1.79 -8.60
C ASP A 28 -6.92 -3.19 -8.69
N ILE A 29 -5.60 -3.27 -8.67
CA ILE A 29 -4.85 -4.53 -8.70
C ILE A 29 -4.54 -4.93 -7.26
N VAL A 30 -5.12 -6.04 -6.81
CA VAL A 30 -4.88 -6.59 -5.46
C VAL A 30 -3.80 -7.66 -5.50
N ILE A 31 -2.68 -7.40 -4.82
CA ILE A 31 -1.55 -8.32 -4.75
C ILE A 31 -1.45 -8.91 -3.35
N LYS A 32 -1.64 -10.23 -3.23
CA LYS A 32 -1.39 -10.96 -1.99
C LYS A 32 0.12 -11.17 -1.83
N LYS A 33 0.66 -10.81 -0.66
CA LYS A 33 2.09 -10.96 -0.34
C LYS A 33 2.26 -11.83 0.91
N GLN A 34 3.35 -12.60 0.92
CA GLN A 34 3.74 -13.46 2.05
C GLN A 34 4.98 -12.95 2.79
N LYS A 35 5.53 -11.82 2.34
CA LYS A 35 6.75 -11.20 2.86
C LYS A 35 6.52 -9.69 3.08
N PRO A 36 7.41 -9.01 3.84
CA PRO A 36 7.24 -7.60 4.14
C PRO A 36 7.13 -6.73 2.89
N SER A 37 8.10 -6.83 1.97
CA SER A 37 8.11 -6.09 0.71
C SER A 37 6.94 -6.50 -0.19
N GLY A 38 6.30 -5.51 -0.81
CA GLY A 38 5.30 -5.71 -1.86
C GLY A 38 5.87 -6.33 -3.14
N PHE A 39 7.19 -6.29 -3.35
CA PHE A 39 7.86 -6.84 -4.53
C PHE A 39 8.31 -8.28 -4.35
N PHE A 40 8.77 -8.64 -3.15
CA PHE A 40 9.45 -9.91 -2.94
C PHE A 40 8.50 -11.10 -3.11
N GLY A 41 8.70 -11.86 -4.19
CA GLY A 41 7.91 -13.05 -4.51
C GLY A 41 6.47 -12.74 -4.92
N THR A 42 6.21 -11.54 -5.45
CA THR A 42 4.88 -11.12 -5.95
C THR A 42 4.93 -10.74 -7.43
N SER A 43 3.76 -10.48 -8.02
CA SER A 43 3.62 -10.00 -9.40
C SER A 43 3.76 -8.48 -9.54
N LEU A 44 4.07 -7.72 -8.47
CA LEU A 44 4.03 -6.25 -8.49
C LEU A 44 4.97 -5.64 -9.54
N ALA A 45 6.24 -6.07 -9.58
CA ALA A 45 7.20 -5.56 -10.57
C ALA A 45 6.74 -5.81 -12.02
N GLY A 46 6.11 -6.96 -12.27
CA GLY A 46 5.58 -7.31 -13.58
C GLY A 46 4.45 -6.37 -14.01
N TYR A 47 3.51 -6.08 -13.11
CA TYR A 47 2.44 -5.12 -13.38
C TYR A 47 2.97 -3.71 -13.61
N LEU A 48 3.87 -3.21 -12.77
CA LEU A 48 4.46 -1.88 -12.94
C LEU A 48 5.22 -1.76 -14.26
N THR A 49 5.95 -2.81 -14.66
CA THR A 49 6.64 -2.85 -15.96
C THR A 49 5.64 -2.82 -17.12
N LEU A 50 4.58 -3.63 -17.05
CA LEU A 50 3.55 -3.69 -18.10
C LEU A 50 2.83 -2.35 -18.26
N LEU A 51 2.56 -1.65 -17.16
CA LEU A 51 1.90 -0.35 -17.15
C LEU A 51 2.84 0.82 -17.49
N GLY A 52 4.14 0.55 -17.70
CA GLY A 52 5.12 1.60 -18.00
C GLY A 52 5.36 2.56 -16.84
N CYS A 53 5.13 2.12 -15.60
CA CYS A 53 5.37 2.94 -14.41
C CYS A 53 6.87 3.18 -14.20
N ASP A 54 7.24 4.42 -13.88
CA ASP A 54 8.61 4.82 -13.51
C ASP A 54 8.73 5.27 -12.05
N SER A 55 7.60 5.35 -11.36
CA SER A 55 7.45 5.92 -10.04
C SER A 55 6.40 5.15 -9.23
N VAL A 56 6.57 5.15 -7.91
CA VAL A 56 5.62 4.57 -6.97
C VAL A 56 5.38 5.52 -5.81
N VAL A 57 4.11 5.68 -5.45
CA VAL A 57 3.72 6.32 -4.18
C VAL A 57 3.36 5.21 -3.20
N VAL A 58 3.97 5.23 -2.02
CA VAL A 58 3.81 4.19 -1.00
C VAL A 58 3.07 4.77 0.20
N VAL A 59 2.12 3.98 0.73
CA VAL A 59 1.35 4.26 1.96
C VAL A 59 1.08 2.94 2.71
N GLY A 60 0.60 3.01 3.94
CA GLY A 60 0.10 1.86 4.70
C GLY A 60 0.92 1.51 5.94
N THR A 61 0.99 0.22 6.28
CA THR A 61 1.49 -0.23 7.58
C THR A 61 2.29 -1.55 7.49
N THR A 62 3.30 -1.79 8.33
CA THR A 62 3.90 -0.81 9.26
C THR A 62 5.01 -0.01 8.58
N THR A 63 5.19 1.26 8.99
CA THR A 63 6.22 2.16 8.46
C THR A 63 7.62 1.54 8.52
N SER A 64 8.02 1.02 9.69
CA SER A 64 9.34 0.41 9.89
C SER A 64 9.50 -0.98 9.29
N GLY A 65 8.39 -1.62 8.89
CA GLY A 65 8.34 -2.99 8.39
C GLY A 65 8.04 -3.07 6.90
N CYS A 66 6.77 -3.34 6.56
CA CYS A 66 6.35 -3.61 5.18
C CYS A 66 6.54 -2.40 4.27
N VAL A 67 6.28 -1.19 4.78
CA VAL A 67 6.46 0.06 4.02
C VAL A 67 7.94 0.23 3.68
N ARG A 68 8.84 0.23 4.68
CA ARG A 68 10.28 0.34 4.47
C ARG A 68 10.84 -0.73 3.54
N ALA A 69 10.44 -1.99 3.71
CA ALA A 69 10.89 -3.07 2.84
C ALA A 69 10.47 -2.83 1.37
N THR A 70 9.25 -2.35 1.15
CA THR A 70 8.75 -2.02 -0.20
C THR A 70 9.48 -0.81 -0.80
N VAL A 71 9.75 0.23 0.00
CA VAL A 71 10.49 1.43 -0.42
C VAL A 71 11.91 1.06 -0.86
N VAL A 72 12.62 0.26 -0.07
CA VAL A 72 14.00 -0.15 -0.39
C VAL A 72 14.04 -1.00 -1.67
N ASP A 73 13.10 -1.94 -1.84
CA ASP A 73 13.03 -2.75 -3.05
C ASP A 73 12.64 -1.90 -4.27
N ALA A 74 11.68 -0.99 -4.15
CA ALA A 74 11.30 -0.07 -5.22
C ALA A 74 12.49 0.78 -5.69
N PHE A 75 13.22 1.37 -4.74
CA PHE A 75 14.44 2.11 -5.02
C PHE A 75 15.50 1.23 -5.70
N SER A 76 15.70 0.01 -5.19
CA SER A 76 16.69 -0.94 -5.75
C SER A 76 16.33 -1.40 -7.17
N LEU A 77 15.04 -1.36 -7.52
CA LEU A 77 14.52 -1.62 -8.86
C LEU A 77 14.48 -0.36 -9.76
N ASN A 78 15.07 0.75 -9.30
CA ASN A 78 15.14 2.05 -9.99
C ASN A 78 13.80 2.78 -10.19
N TYR A 79 12.79 2.53 -9.35
CA TYR A 79 11.61 3.39 -9.31
C TYR A 79 11.90 4.68 -8.54
N ARG A 80 11.30 5.80 -8.97
CA ARG A 80 11.23 7.01 -8.14
C ARG A 80 10.21 6.77 -7.03
N VAL A 81 10.62 6.91 -5.77
CA VAL A 81 9.78 6.55 -4.63
C VAL A 81 9.34 7.80 -3.88
N THR A 82 8.04 7.95 -3.70
CA THR A 82 7.43 8.95 -2.81
C THR A 82 6.67 8.23 -1.71
N LEU A 83 6.78 8.71 -0.48
CA LEU A 83 6.06 8.18 0.68
C LEU A 83 5.14 9.27 1.24
N ALA A 84 3.83 9.00 1.33
CA ALA A 84 2.92 9.92 1.98
C ALA A 84 3.00 9.72 3.51
N GLU A 85 3.49 10.72 4.23
CA GLU A 85 3.82 10.63 5.66
C GLU A 85 2.60 10.22 6.49
N GLU A 86 1.51 10.97 6.41
CA GLU A 86 0.27 10.74 7.17
C GLU A 86 -0.52 9.53 6.64
N GLY A 87 -0.16 9.01 5.46
CA GLY A 87 -0.66 7.75 4.93
C GLY A 87 0.03 6.52 5.52
N CYS A 88 1.06 6.71 6.36
CA CYS A 88 1.81 5.63 6.97
C CYS A 88 1.55 5.51 8.48
N PHE A 89 1.64 4.29 9.01
CA PHE A 89 1.46 4.06 10.43
C PHE A 89 2.47 3.06 10.99
N ASP A 90 2.91 3.29 12.21
CA ASP A 90 3.59 2.29 13.04
C ASP A 90 3.02 2.32 14.46
N ARG A 91 3.13 1.18 15.16
CA ARG A 91 2.66 1.07 16.55
C ARG A 91 3.57 1.80 17.55
N SER A 92 4.80 2.12 17.13
CA SER A 92 5.81 2.81 17.91
C SER A 92 6.17 4.11 17.20
N GLU A 93 5.92 5.25 17.84
CA GLU A 93 6.22 6.58 17.30
C GLU A 93 7.72 6.75 17.01
N ALA A 94 8.58 6.23 17.88
CA ALA A 94 10.03 6.25 17.68
C ALA A 94 10.44 5.45 16.44
N SER A 95 9.87 4.25 16.25
CA SER A 95 10.15 3.42 15.07
C SER A 95 9.61 4.05 13.79
N HIS A 96 8.45 4.69 13.86
CA HIS A 96 7.86 5.47 12.76
C HIS A 96 8.80 6.60 12.34
N ALA A 97 9.15 7.50 13.28
CA ALA A 97 9.96 8.68 13.02
C ALA A 97 11.35 8.35 12.48
N VAL A 98 12.05 7.38 13.08
CA VAL A 98 13.38 6.96 12.60
C VAL A 98 13.29 6.36 11.20
N SER A 99 12.25 5.56 10.92
CA SER A 99 12.09 4.94 9.61
C SER A 99 11.77 5.96 8.51
N LEU A 100 10.91 6.94 8.81
CA LEU A 100 10.64 8.05 7.88
C LEU A 100 11.91 8.85 7.59
N CYS A 101 12.67 9.22 8.63
CA CYS A 101 13.93 9.95 8.48
C CYS A 101 14.94 9.18 7.62
N ASP A 102 15.15 7.89 7.90
CA ASP A 102 16.04 7.02 7.14
C ASP A 102 15.62 6.88 5.68
N MET A 103 14.32 6.71 5.42
CA MET A 103 13.78 6.60 4.07
C MET A 103 13.94 7.92 3.31
N HIS A 104 13.63 9.04 3.95
CA HIS A 104 13.76 10.35 3.33
C HIS A 104 15.20 10.65 2.91
N ALA A 105 16.16 10.30 3.77
CA ALA A 105 17.56 10.61 3.54
C ALA A 105 18.21 9.77 2.41
N LYS A 106 17.61 8.64 2.01
CA LYS A 106 18.32 7.62 1.21
C LYS A 106 17.53 6.97 0.08
N TYR A 107 16.21 6.84 0.22
CA TYR A 107 15.44 5.91 -0.61
C TYR A 107 14.18 6.52 -1.23
N ALA A 108 13.58 7.53 -0.62
CA ALA A 108 12.31 8.11 -1.06
C ALA A 108 12.19 9.59 -0.69
N ASP A 109 11.32 10.32 -1.37
CA ASP A 109 10.84 11.61 -0.91
C ASP A 109 9.66 11.37 0.05
N VAL A 110 9.85 11.71 1.33
CA VAL A 110 8.77 11.65 2.33
C VAL A 110 8.12 13.02 2.35
N VAL A 111 6.84 13.06 1.96
CA VAL A 111 6.11 14.32 1.75
C VAL A 111 4.74 14.29 2.45
N PRO A 112 4.16 15.46 2.76
CA PRO A 112 2.79 15.54 3.24
C PRO A 112 1.81 14.96 2.22
N THR A 113 0.77 14.28 2.71
CA THR A 113 -0.28 13.65 1.90
C THR A 113 -0.98 14.68 1.01
N ALA A 114 -1.12 15.92 1.48
CA ALA A 114 -1.68 17.01 0.69
C ALA A 114 -0.88 17.32 -0.58
N GLU A 115 0.45 17.15 -0.54
CA GLU A 115 1.31 17.35 -1.71
C GLU A 115 1.12 16.23 -2.74
N VAL A 116 1.01 14.98 -2.28
CA VAL A 116 0.68 13.82 -3.13
C VAL A 116 -0.66 14.01 -3.84
N LEU A 117 -1.69 14.42 -3.10
CA LEU A 117 -3.02 14.67 -3.65
C LEU A 117 -2.98 15.80 -4.69
N SER A 118 -2.29 16.90 -4.38
CA SER A 118 -2.09 18.01 -5.30
C SER A 118 -1.33 17.60 -6.57
N PHE A 119 -0.46 16.59 -6.49
CA PHE A 119 0.20 16.02 -7.65
C PHE A 119 -0.77 15.21 -8.52
N PHE A 120 -1.60 14.36 -7.91
CA PHE A 120 -2.60 13.56 -8.63
C PHE A 120 -3.64 14.44 -9.35
N ASP A 121 -4.05 15.57 -8.77
CA ASP A 121 -4.97 16.51 -9.43
C ASP A 121 -4.45 17.09 -10.74
N ARG A 122 -3.12 17.02 -10.98
CA ARG A 122 -2.47 17.49 -12.20
C ARG A 122 -2.25 16.39 -13.24
N LEU A 123 -2.50 15.13 -12.90
CA LEU A 123 -2.29 14.00 -13.81
C LEU A 123 -3.52 13.77 -14.70
N PRO A 124 -3.33 13.28 -15.93
CA PRO A 124 -4.44 12.85 -16.76
C PRO A 124 -5.13 11.62 -16.14
N ALA A 125 -6.46 11.55 -16.24
CA ALA A 125 -7.26 10.49 -15.64
C ALA A 125 -7.05 9.10 -16.27
N ASP A 126 -6.47 9.06 -17.47
CA ASP A 126 -6.22 7.88 -18.30
C ASP A 126 -4.71 7.59 -18.48
N LEU A 127 -3.89 7.98 -17.51
CA LEU A 127 -2.43 7.81 -17.56
C LEU A 127 -2.00 6.33 -17.74
N PHE A 128 -2.79 5.38 -17.24
CA PHE A 128 -2.50 3.95 -17.29
C PHE A 128 -3.66 3.17 -17.90
N ASP A 129 -3.35 2.22 -18.78
CA ASP A 129 -4.30 1.25 -19.31
C ASP A 129 -4.50 0.12 -18.29
N LEU A 130 -5.35 0.39 -17.29
CA LEU A 130 -5.59 -0.53 -16.19
C LEU A 130 -6.58 -1.65 -16.59
N PRO A 131 -6.30 -2.92 -16.23
CA PRO A 131 -7.23 -4.01 -16.47
C PRO A 131 -8.54 -3.78 -15.71
N ALA A 132 -9.66 -4.16 -16.33
CA ALA A 132 -10.97 -4.14 -15.67
C ALA A 132 -11.25 -5.49 -14.98
N GLY A 133 -11.68 -5.43 -13.72
CA GLY A 133 -12.07 -6.59 -12.92
C GLY A 133 -13.42 -6.41 -12.21
N SER A 134 -13.95 -7.49 -11.66
CA SER A 134 -15.11 -7.43 -10.77
C SER A 134 -14.68 -6.98 -9.38
N ARG A 135 -15.48 -6.12 -8.72
CA ARG A 135 -15.23 -5.75 -7.31
C ARG A 135 -15.16 -7.00 -6.44
N SER A 136 -14.16 -7.07 -5.56
CA SER A 136 -14.23 -7.98 -4.41
C SER A 136 -15.35 -7.46 -3.52
N ALA A 137 -16.36 -8.29 -3.21
CA ALA A 137 -17.43 -7.89 -2.32
C ALA A 137 -16.81 -7.56 -0.94
N ALA A 138 -16.94 -6.31 -0.49
CA ALA A 138 -16.64 -5.98 0.89
C ALA A 138 -17.71 -6.66 1.78
N PRO A 139 -17.35 -7.24 2.93
CA PRO A 139 -18.35 -7.71 3.89
C PRO A 139 -19.24 -6.53 4.30
N ALA A 140 -20.54 -6.75 4.37
CA ALA A 140 -21.47 -5.75 4.89
C ALA A 140 -21.12 -5.48 6.36
N ILE A 141 -20.68 -4.26 6.67
CA ILE A 141 -20.54 -3.80 8.05
C ILE A 141 -21.96 -3.81 8.64
N LYS A 142 -22.20 -4.66 9.65
CA LYS A 142 -23.33 -4.43 10.56
C LYS A 142 -22.98 -3.20 11.38
N GLU A 143 -23.72 -2.11 11.20
CA GLU A 143 -23.63 -0.96 12.09
C GLU A 143 -23.80 -1.45 13.53
N ALA A 144 -22.72 -1.37 14.32
CA ALA A 144 -22.80 -1.53 15.76
C ALA A 144 -23.55 -0.30 16.28
N ALA A 145 -24.74 -0.54 16.82
CA ALA A 145 -25.54 0.47 17.49
C ALA A 145 -24.75 1.09 18.67
N GLU A 146 -25.04 2.38 18.86
CA GLU A 146 -24.69 3.33 19.93
C GLU A 146 -24.19 2.74 21.26
#